data_AF-A0A655ELJ1-F1
#
_entry.id   AF-A0A655ELJ1-F1
#
_cell.length_a   1.000
_cell.length_b   1.000
_cell.length_c   1.000
_cell.angle_alpha   90.00
_cell.angle_beta   90.00
_cell.angle_gamma   90.00
#
_symmetry.space_group_name_H-M   'P 1'
#
loop_
_entity.id
_entity.type
_entity.pdbx_description
1 polymer ?
#
loop_
_entity_poly.entity_id
_entity_poly.type
_entity_poly.pdbx_seq_one_letter_code
_entity_poly.pdbx_strand_id
1 'polypeptide(L)'
;MWKKEDFLQQSRFALCNCRVCNRPFAVQKEIDYAIALLAHNGDSRAENHRESFETCPDCKRQKCLVPSDRIELTRHMKEVS
;
A
#
# COMPACT_ATOMS: atom_id res chain seq x y z
N MET A 1 20.03 38.28 17.48
CA MET A 1 19.54 37.25 18.42
C MET A 1 18.54 36.40 17.68
N TRP A 2 18.70 35.08 17.71
CA TRP A 2 17.82 34.14 17.02
C TRP A 2 16.49 34.04 17.78
N LYS A 3 15.38 34.07 17.05
CA LYS A 3 14.04 33.87 17.61
C LYS A 3 13.67 32.39 17.53
N LYS A 4 12.78 31.94 18.40
CA LYS A 4 12.35 30.53 18.43
C LYS A 4 11.73 30.09 17.10
N GLU A 5 11.07 31.02 16.40
CA GLU A 5 10.46 30.78 15.10
C GLU A 5 11.49 30.47 14.00
N ASP A 6 12.73 30.96 14.13
CA ASP A 6 13.80 30.72 13.15
C ASP A 6 14.24 29.23 13.13
N PHE A 7 13.87 28.46 14.16
CA PHE A 7 14.14 27.03 14.27
C PHE A 7 12.95 26.15 13.86
N LEU A 8 11.81 26.73 13.47
CA LEU A 8 10.64 25.98 13.07
C LEU A 8 10.60 25.78 11.56
N GLN A 9 10.74 24.53 11.12
CA GLN A 9 10.49 24.15 9.75
C GLN A 9 9.12 23.50 9.62
N GLN A 10 8.28 24.04 8.74
CA GLN A 10 6.99 23.46 8.40
C GLN A 10 7.07 22.78 7.03
N SER A 11 6.34 21.68 6.88
CA SER A 11 6.15 21.03 5.59
C SER A 11 4.67 20.70 5.39
N ARG A 12 4.24 20.71 4.14
CA ARG A 12 2.89 20.34 3.73
C ARG A 12 3.00 19.22 2.73
N PHE A 13 2.14 18.22 2.86
CA PHE A 13 2.10 17.10 1.93
C PHE A 13 0.67 16.82 1.49
N ALA A 14 0.53 16.45 0.22
CA ALA A 14 -0.75 16.00 -0.32
C ALA A 14 -1.09 14.62 0.25
N LEU A 15 -2.34 14.44 0.68
CA LEU A 15 -2.86 13.15 1.11
C LEU A 15 -3.40 12.40 -0.11
N CYS A 16 -3.10 11.11 -0.16
CA CYS A 16 -3.71 10.18 -1.10
C CYS A 16 -5.01 9.63 -0.49
N ASN A 17 -6.08 9.65 -1.29
CA ASN A 17 -7.34 9.03 -0.94
C ASN A 17 -7.39 7.61 -1.52
N CYS A 18 -7.90 6.66 -0.73
CA CYS A 18 -8.08 5.29 -1.18
C CYS A 18 -9.00 5.24 -2.41
N ARG A 19 -8.57 4.56 -3.48
CA ARG A 19 -9.38 4.39 -4.71
C ARG A 19 -10.72 3.66 -4.49
N VAL A 20 -10.88 2.94 -3.38
CA VAL A 20 -12.10 2.18 -3.07
C VAL A 20 -13.04 2.97 -2.16
N CYS A 21 -12.56 3.42 -1.00
CA CYS A 21 -13.40 4.07 0.01
C CYS A 21 -13.28 5.60 0.06
N ASN A 22 -12.41 6.18 -0.76
CA ASN A 22 -12.12 7.61 -0.88
C ASN A 22 -11.67 8.31 0.42
N ARG A 23 -11.28 7.55 1.45
CA ARG A 23 -10.74 8.10 2.70
C ARG A 23 -9.23 8.37 2.54
N PRO A 24 -8.72 9.49 3.09
CA PRO A 24 -7.28 9.72 3.14
C PRO A 24 -6.62 8.65 4.01
N PHE A 25 -5.49 8.09 3.56
CA PHE A 25 -4.83 7.00 4.30
C PHE A 25 -3.30 7.06 4.28
N ALA A 26 -2.70 7.74 3.31
CA ALA A 26 -1.26 7.86 3.18
C ALA A 26 -0.90 9.21 2.55
N VAL A 27 0.37 9.59 2.65
CA VAL A 27 0.89 10.77 1.96
C VAL A 27 1.29 10.39 0.53
N GLN A 28 0.92 11.20 -0.47
CA GLN A 28 1.17 10.90 -1.88
C GLN A 28 2.67 10.65 -2.16
N LYS A 29 3.57 11.42 -1.56
CA LYS A 29 5.02 11.25 -1.73
C LYS A 29 5.54 9.87 -1.29
N GLU A 30 4.89 9.21 -0.34
CA GLU A 30 5.30 7.88 0.11
C GLU A 30 4.94 6.81 -0.91
N ILE A 31 3.78 6.97 -1.57
CA ILE A 31 3.35 6.11 -2.68
C ILE A 31 4.30 6.28 -3.86
N ASP A 32 4.59 7.52 -4.24
CA ASP A 32 5.50 7.81 -5.35
C ASP A 32 6.92 7.32 -5.05
N TYR A 33 7.37 7.46 -3.80
CA TYR A 33 8.66 6.94 -3.36
C TYR A 33 8.73 5.42 -3.43
N ALA A 34 7.69 4.69 -3.01
CA ALA A 34 7.65 3.23 -3.11
C ALA A 34 7.74 2.76 -4.57
N ILE A 35 7.02 3.43 -5.49
CA ILE A 35 7.08 3.12 -6.93
C ILE A 35 8.47 3.44 -7.48
N ALA A 36 9.04 4.60 -7.14
CA ALA A 36 10.38 5.00 -7.57
C ALA A 36 11.45 4.01 -7.08
N LEU A 37 11.30 3.50 -5.86
CA LEU A 37 12.20 2.49 -5.29
C LEU A 37 12.13 1.17 -6.07
N LEU A 38 10.95 0.71 -6.46
CA LEU A 38 10.79 -0.48 -7.30
C LEU A 38 11.44 -0.27 -8.68
N ALA A 39 11.19 0.88 -9.32
CA ALA A 39 11.78 1.20 -10.61
C ALA A 39 13.32 1.25 -10.54
N HIS A 40 13.87 1.88 -9.50
CA HIS A 40 15.31 1.94 -9.25
C HIS A 40 15.93 0.55 -9.08
N ASN A 41 15.18 -0.40 -8.50
CA ASN A 41 15.63 -1.78 -8.31
C ASN A 41 15.42 -2.68 -9.56
N GLY A 42 15.09 -2.08 -10.70
CA GLY A 42 14.97 -2.78 -11.99
C GLY A 42 13.57 -3.30 -12.32
N ASP A 43 12.55 -2.96 -11.53
CA ASP A 43 11.17 -3.29 -11.89
C ASP A 43 10.64 -2.36 -12.99
N SER A 44 10.75 -2.82 -14.24
CA SER A 44 10.19 -2.13 -15.42
C SER A 44 8.67 -1.92 -15.37
N ARG A 45 7.97 -2.58 -14.44
CA ARG A 45 6.51 -2.52 -14.25
C ARG A 45 6.12 -1.81 -12.96
N ALA A 46 7.05 -1.13 -12.29
CA ALA A 46 6.82 -0.46 -11.01
C ALA A 46 5.52 0.38 -10.97
N GLU A 47 5.24 1.13 -12.03
CA GLU A 47 4.05 1.99 -12.14
C GLU A 47 2.74 1.20 -12.19
N ASN A 48 2.75 -0.05 -12.67
CA ASN A 48 1.57 -0.93 -12.66
C ASN A 48 1.08 -1.24 -11.24
N HIS A 49 1.93 -1.04 -10.22
CA HIS A 49 1.55 -1.22 -8.82
C HIS A 49 0.79 -0.02 -8.24
N ARG A 50 0.66 1.12 -8.96
CA ARG A 50 0.03 2.34 -8.44
C ARG A 50 -1.37 2.12 -7.90
N GLU A 51 -2.24 1.41 -8.63
CA GLU A 51 -3.61 1.14 -8.15
C GLU A 51 -3.60 0.40 -6.79
N SER A 52 -2.67 -0.55 -6.64
CA SER A 52 -2.50 -1.35 -5.42
C SER A 52 -1.91 -0.54 -4.26
N PHE A 53 -1.07 0.46 -4.54
CA PHE A 53 -0.51 1.37 -3.53
C PHE A 53 -1.44 2.52 -3.18
N GLU A 54 -2.32 2.94 -4.09
CA GLU A 54 -3.38 3.94 -3.85
C GLU A 54 -4.68 3.30 -3.28
N THR A 55 -4.58 2.10 -2.71
CA THR A 55 -5.66 1.41 -2.00
C THR A 55 -5.27 1.20 -0.55
N CYS A 56 -6.10 1.66 0.40
CA CYS A 56 -5.79 1.55 1.82
C CYS A 56 -5.71 0.09 2.30
N PRO A 57 -5.00 -0.17 3.43
CA PRO A 57 -4.82 -1.52 3.95
C PRO A 57 -6.14 -2.27 4.20
N ASP A 58 -7.19 -1.59 4.66
CA ASP A 58 -8.48 -2.23 4.95
C ASP A 58 -9.18 -2.72 3.68
N CYS A 59 -9.27 -1.87 2.66
CA CYS A 59 -9.85 -2.25 1.37
C CYS A 59 -8.99 -3.30 0.65
N LYS A 60 -7.67 -3.26 0.83
CA LYS A 60 -6.75 -4.27 0.27
C LYS A 60 -6.95 -5.63 0.93
N ARG A 61 -7.07 -5.68 2.27
CA ARG A 61 -7.39 -6.90 3.01
C ARG A 61 -8.71 -7.51 2.54
N GLN A 62 -9.76 -6.70 2.36
CA GLN A 62 -11.04 -7.18 1.86
C GLN A 62 -10.92 -7.83 0.47
N LYS A 63 -10.11 -7.26 -0.43
CA LYS A 63 -9.82 -7.86 -1.75
C LYS A 63 -8.95 -9.13 -1.66
N CYS A 64 -8.13 -9.27 -0.63
CA CYS A 64 -7.30 -10.46 -0.40
C CYS A 64 -8.03 -11.59 0.34
N LEU A 65 -9.22 -11.34 0.90
CA LEU A 65 -10.07 -12.39 1.43
C LEU A 65 -10.57 -13.24 0.26
N VAL A 66 -9.97 -14.42 0.07
CA VAL A 66 -10.52 -15.43 -0.83
C VAL A 66 -11.94 -15.73 -0.36
N PRO A 67 -12.97 -15.68 -1.22
CA PRO A 67 -14.31 -16.09 -0.83
C PRO A 67 -14.27 -17.49 -0.24
N SER A 68 -14.86 -17.68 0.95
CA SER A 68 -14.86 -18.98 1.65
C SER A 68 -15.39 -20.12 0.76
N ASP A 69 -16.27 -19.78 -0.19
CA ASP A 69 -16.87 -20.68 -1.16
C ASP A 69 -15.87 -21.30 -2.17
N ARG A 70 -14.60 -20.85 -2.17
CA ARG A 70 -13.52 -21.35 -3.05
C ARG A 70 -12.41 -22.11 -2.31
N ILE A 71 -12.55 -22.32 -1.00
CA ILE A 71 -11.58 -23.10 -0.22
C ILE A 71 -12.05 -24.57 -0.18
N GLU A 72 -11.77 -25.34 -1.25
CA GLU A 72 -11.74 -26.79 -1.13
C GLU A 72 -10.48 -27.20 -0.36
N LEU A 73 -10.57 -27.19 0.97
CA LEU A 73 -9.54 -27.74 1.85
C LEU A 73 -9.64 -29.27 1.86
N THR A 74 -9.43 -29.93 0.72
CA THR A 74 -9.27 -31.38 0.70
C THR A 74 -7.91 -31.74 1.29
N ARG A 75 -7.93 -31.97 2.60
CA ARG A 75 -6.89 -32.60 3.42
C ARG A 75 -6.51 -33.97 2.83
N HIS A 76 -5.51 -34.03 1.96
CA HIS A 76 -4.84 -35.29 1.65
C HIS A 76 -3.82 -35.61 2.75
N MET A 77 -4.31 -36.11 3.90
CA MET A 77 -3.50 -36.95 4.77
C MET A 77 -3.39 -38.32 4.09
N LYS A 78 -2.28 -38.56 3.39
CA LYS A 78 -1.92 -39.92 2.98
C LYS A 78 -1.29 -40.59 4.20
N GLU A 79 -2.05 -41.47 4.83
CA GLU A 79 -1.50 -42.50 5.73
C GLU A 79 -0.54 -43.36 4.90
N VAL A 80 0.71 -43.46 5.35
CA VAL A 80 1.68 -44.41 4.79
C VAL A 80 1.50 -45.70 5.58
N SER A 81 0.94 -46.72 4.91
CA SER A 81 0.97 -48.12 5.35
C SER A 81 2.36 -48.70 5.15
#